data_AF-B2TLP0-F1
#
_entry.id   AF-B2TLP0-F1
#
_cell.length_a   1.000
_cell.length_b   1.000
_cell.length_c   1.000
_cell.angle_alpha   90.00
_cell.angle_beta   90.00
_cell.angle_gamma   90.00
#
_symmetry.space_group_name_H-M   'P 1'
#
loop_
_entity.id
_entity.type
_entity.pdbx_description
1 polymer ?
#
loop_
_entity_poly.entity_id
_entity_poly.type
_entity_poly.pdbx_seq_one_letter_code
_entity_poly.pdbx_strand_id
1 'polypeptide(L)'
;MFENTSRLTFSQYGLLFLTILGATVLAGTLIFIGGRVCSMFYARYNVPKVKGKEWSFGFGELKYFLVYKKNCKICGTKMRKITSEEYKGIVRNTNIDGYVSDVETYEVKIFYYCSKCNKKYSLEELAMEIE
;
A
#
# COMPACT_ATOMS: atom_id res chain seq x y z
N MET A 1 75.39 -12.40 8.49
CA MET A 1 74.83 -11.25 7.73
C MET A 1 73.52 -11.61 6.97
N PHE A 2 72.87 -12.75 7.26
CA PHE A 2 71.66 -13.22 6.54
C PHE A 2 70.35 -13.15 7.37
N GLU A 3 70.41 -12.91 8.69
CA GLU A 3 69.22 -12.88 9.56
C GLU A 3 68.49 -11.52 9.60
N ASN A 4 69.17 -10.41 9.32
CA ASN A 4 68.53 -9.09 9.34
C ASN A 4 67.68 -8.81 8.10
N THR A 5 68.01 -9.41 6.96
CA THR A 5 67.31 -9.20 5.69
C THR A 5 65.96 -9.90 5.65
N SER A 6 65.80 -11.04 6.35
CA SER A 6 64.57 -11.82 6.42
C SER A 6 63.51 -11.23 7.37
N ARG A 7 63.92 -10.53 8.44
CA ARG A 7 62.99 -9.83 9.34
C ARG A 7 62.38 -8.57 8.71
N LEU A 8 63.17 -7.84 7.92
CA LEU A 8 62.70 -6.62 7.22
C LEU A 8 61.70 -6.95 6.12
N THR A 9 61.90 -8.03 5.37
CA THR A 9 60.94 -8.48 4.34
C THR A 9 59.65 -9.02 4.97
N PHE A 10 59.73 -9.82 6.03
CA PHE A 10 58.53 -10.32 6.74
C PHE A 10 57.67 -9.18 7.32
N SER A 11 58.31 -8.12 7.81
CA SER A 11 57.63 -6.90 8.28
C SER A 11 56.94 -6.14 7.15
N GLN A 12 57.59 -5.98 5.98
CA GLN A 12 56.99 -5.31 4.83
C GLN A 12 55.81 -6.08 4.23
N TYR A 13 55.91 -7.42 4.11
CA TYR A 13 54.80 -8.24 3.63
C TYR A 13 53.64 -8.26 4.63
N GLY A 14 53.91 -8.24 5.94
CA GLY A 14 52.87 -8.11 6.97
C GLY A 14 52.12 -6.77 6.91
N LEU A 15 52.84 -5.67 6.69
CA LEU A 15 52.25 -4.35 6.51
C LEU A 15 51.40 -4.27 5.24
N LEU A 16 51.91 -4.80 4.13
CA LEU A 16 51.17 -4.91 2.87
C LEU A 16 49.89 -5.72 3.04
N PHE A 17 49.95 -6.87 3.72
CA PHE A 17 48.79 -7.71 3.97
C PHE A 17 47.72 -7.00 4.81
N LEU A 18 48.12 -6.27 5.86
CA LEU A 18 47.21 -5.46 6.67
C LEU A 18 46.55 -4.33 5.88
N THR A 19 47.31 -3.65 5.00
CA THR A 19 46.75 -2.59 4.14
C THR A 19 45.76 -3.15 3.12
N ILE A 20 46.04 -4.31 2.53
CA ILE A 20 45.14 -4.98 1.58
C ILE A 20 43.85 -5.42 2.29
N LEU A 21 43.98 -6.06 3.47
CA LEU A 21 42.81 -6.45 4.27
C LEU A 21 41.97 -5.24 4.66
N GLY A 22 42.60 -4.17 5.18
CA GLY A 22 41.90 -2.93 5.53
C GLY A 22 41.15 -2.32 4.33
N ALA A 23 41.78 -2.28 3.15
CA ALA A 23 41.16 -1.77 1.94
C ALA A 23 39.96 -2.62 1.48
N THR A 24 40.05 -3.95 1.58
CA THR A 24 38.93 -4.85 1.20
C THR A 24 37.72 -4.69 2.12
N VAL A 25 37.94 -4.53 3.42
CA VAL A 25 36.86 -4.29 4.40
C VAL A 25 36.20 -2.92 4.17
N LEU A 26 36.99 -1.88 3.91
CA LEU A 26 36.48 -0.55 3.55
C LEU A 26 35.68 -0.56 2.24
N ALA A 27 36.17 -1.23 1.20
CA ALA A 27 35.45 -1.37 -0.06
C ALA A 27 34.13 -2.13 0.12
N GLY A 28 34.14 -3.25 0.87
CA GLY A 28 32.94 -4.04 1.15
C GLY A 28 31.88 -3.26 1.92
N THR A 29 32.29 -2.49 2.93
CA THR A 29 31.37 -1.64 3.71
C THR A 29 30.75 -0.52 2.88
N LEU A 30 31.53 0.14 2.01
CA LEU A 30 31.00 1.16 1.09
C LEU A 30 29.99 0.58 0.09
N ILE A 31 30.26 -0.60 -0.47
CA ILE A 31 29.32 -1.29 -1.37
C ILE A 31 28.03 -1.67 -0.64
N PHE A 32 28.12 -2.16 0.60
CA PHE A 32 26.96 -2.53 1.39
C PHE A 32 26.08 -1.31 1.73
N ILE A 33 26.70 -0.21 2.18
CA ILE A 33 25.99 1.05 2.46
C ILE A 33 25.40 1.61 1.17
N GLY A 34 26.18 1.65 0.09
CA GLY A 34 25.73 2.10 -1.22
C GLY A 34 24.53 1.30 -1.73
N GLY A 35 24.56 -0.02 -1.64
CA GLY A 35 23.44 -0.90 -2.00
C GLY A 35 22.19 -0.66 -1.17
N ARG A 36 22.33 -0.48 0.16
CA ARG A 36 21.22 -0.13 1.06
C ARG A 36 20.60 1.21 0.73
N VAL A 37 21.42 2.24 0.52
CA VAL A 37 20.98 3.59 0.15
C VAL A 37 20.28 3.55 -1.20
N CYS A 38 20.88 2.90 -2.21
CA CYS A 38 20.29 2.78 -3.54
C CYS A 38 18.94 2.06 -3.49
N SER A 39 18.84 0.95 -2.75
CA SER A 39 17.56 0.24 -2.53
C SER A 39 16.49 1.12 -1.90
N MET A 40 16.83 1.95 -0.89
CA MET A 40 15.89 2.92 -0.29
C MET A 40 15.42 3.99 -1.29
N PHE A 41 16.29 4.45 -2.19
CA PHE A 41 15.92 5.44 -3.20
C PHE A 41 15.08 4.82 -4.33
N TYR A 42 15.42 3.62 -4.80
CA TYR A 42 14.62 2.88 -5.80
C TYR A 42 13.20 2.59 -5.30
N ALA A 43 13.07 2.20 -4.04
CA ALA A 43 11.80 2.00 -3.35
C ALA A 43 10.87 3.23 -3.35
N ARG A 44 11.43 4.44 -3.30
CA ARG A 44 10.67 5.70 -3.29
C ARG A 44 10.17 6.14 -4.66
N TYR A 45 10.80 5.70 -5.75
CA TYR A 45 10.46 6.19 -7.09
C TYR A 45 9.37 5.36 -7.77
N ASN A 46 9.30 4.06 -7.49
CA ASN A 46 8.30 3.14 -8.04
C ASN A 46 7.16 2.89 -7.05
N VAL A 47 6.47 3.96 -6.68
CA VAL A 47 5.25 3.85 -5.89
C VAL A 47 4.12 3.31 -6.79
N PRO A 48 3.61 2.09 -6.56
CA PRO A 48 2.47 1.61 -7.34
C PRO A 48 1.25 2.47 -7.00
N LYS A 49 0.59 3.00 -8.04
CA LYS A 49 -0.73 3.65 -7.88
C LYS A 49 -1.75 2.57 -7.53
N VAL A 50 -2.07 2.46 -6.24
CA VAL A 50 -3.07 1.51 -5.76
C VAL A 50 -4.41 2.23 -5.69
N LYS A 51 -5.48 1.62 -6.20
CA LYS A 51 -6.85 2.14 -6.07
C LYS A 51 -7.48 1.59 -4.81
N GLY A 52 -7.72 2.46 -3.83
CA GLY A 52 -8.44 2.15 -2.61
C GLY A 52 -9.95 2.38 -2.81
N LYS A 53 -10.77 1.37 -2.48
CA LYS A 53 -12.22 1.53 -2.41
C LYS A 53 -12.63 1.62 -0.95
N GLU A 54 -13.17 2.75 -0.54
CA GLU A 54 -13.73 2.95 0.79
C GLU A 54 -15.25 2.79 0.73
N TRP A 55 -15.78 2.02 1.68
CA TRP A 55 -17.21 1.81 1.85
C TRP A 55 -17.61 2.45 3.17
N SER A 56 -18.34 3.57 3.10
CA SER A 56 -19.00 4.19 4.24
C SER A 56 -20.38 3.55 4.41
N PHE A 57 -20.53 2.65 5.41
CA PHE A 57 -21.83 2.07 5.76
C PHE A 57 -22.17 2.34 7.23
N GLY A 58 -23.40 2.80 7.47
CA GLY A 58 -24.01 2.74 8.80
C GLY A 58 -24.41 1.31 9.19
N PHE A 59 -24.66 1.05 10.48
CA PHE A 59 -25.12 -0.27 10.94
C PHE A 59 -26.47 -0.67 10.32
N GLY A 60 -27.44 0.25 10.23
CA GLY A 60 -28.74 0.00 9.60
C GLY A 60 -28.62 -0.29 8.10
N GLU A 61 -27.77 0.46 7.41
CA GLU A 61 -27.43 0.28 6.00
C GLU A 61 -26.80 -1.10 5.72
N LEU A 62 -25.83 -1.50 6.53
CA LEU A 62 -25.17 -2.80 6.40
C LEU A 62 -26.15 -3.95 6.61
N LYS A 63 -27.05 -3.82 7.60
CA LYS A 63 -28.12 -4.78 7.87
C LYS A 63 -29.06 -4.88 6.67
N TYR A 64 -29.50 -3.75 6.09
CA TYR A 64 -30.29 -3.72 4.85
C TYR A 64 -29.59 -4.45 3.71
N PHE A 65 -28.32 -4.10 3.49
CA PHE A 65 -27.50 -4.62 2.41
C PHE A 65 -27.36 -6.15 2.48
N LEU A 66 -27.10 -6.70 3.65
CA LEU A 66 -26.87 -8.14 3.84
C LEU A 66 -28.18 -8.94 3.94
N VAL A 67 -29.14 -8.49 4.74
CA VAL A 67 -30.21 -9.37 5.24
C VAL A 67 -31.57 -9.15 4.55
N TYR A 68 -31.92 -7.92 4.20
CA TYR A 68 -33.29 -7.61 3.78
C TYR A 68 -33.59 -7.96 2.32
N LYS A 69 -34.86 -8.10 1.93
CA LYS A 69 -35.24 -8.34 0.53
C LYS A 69 -35.18 -7.03 -0.27
N LYS A 70 -34.51 -7.06 -1.42
CA LYS A 70 -34.23 -5.89 -2.27
C LYS A 70 -35.40 -5.66 -3.25
N ASN A 71 -36.62 -5.63 -2.72
CA ASN A 71 -37.84 -5.43 -3.50
C ASN A 71 -38.39 -4.03 -3.25
N CYS A 72 -38.90 -3.41 -4.31
CA CYS A 72 -39.54 -2.11 -4.22
C CYS A 72 -40.77 -2.20 -3.32
N LYS A 73 -40.86 -1.33 -2.32
CA LYS A 73 -41.98 -1.32 -1.37
C LYS A 73 -43.31 -0.92 -2.02
N ILE A 74 -43.27 -0.13 -3.09
CA ILE A 74 -44.46 0.37 -3.79
C ILE A 74 -45.07 -0.72 -4.68
N CYS A 75 -44.26 -1.40 -5.49
CA CYS A 75 -44.76 -2.31 -6.53
C CYS A 75 -44.30 -3.77 -6.38
N GLY A 76 -43.58 -4.09 -5.30
CA GLY A 76 -43.06 -5.44 -5.01
C GLY A 76 -41.97 -5.93 -5.96
N THR A 77 -41.62 -5.18 -6.99
CA THR A 77 -40.66 -5.62 -8.03
C THR A 77 -39.24 -5.62 -7.49
N LYS A 78 -38.46 -6.64 -7.82
CA LYS A 78 -37.04 -6.73 -7.45
C LYS A 78 -36.28 -5.53 -8.01
N MET A 79 -35.59 -4.81 -7.13
CA MET A 79 -34.79 -3.65 -7.49
C MET A 79 -33.40 -4.07 -7.99
N ARG A 80 -32.86 -3.29 -8.92
CA ARG A 80 -31.48 -3.46 -9.42
C ARG A 80 -30.52 -2.66 -8.55
N LYS A 81 -29.45 -3.30 -8.09
CA LYS A 81 -28.33 -2.61 -7.42
C LYS A 81 -27.58 -1.77 -8.45
N ILE A 82 -27.29 -0.52 -8.10
CA ILE A 82 -26.43 0.40 -8.85
C ILE A 82 -25.37 0.89 -7.88
N THR A 83 -24.10 0.81 -8.28
CA THR A 83 -22.97 1.35 -7.52
C THR A 83 -22.44 2.57 -8.24
N SER A 84 -22.20 3.64 -7.50
CA SER A 84 -21.51 4.84 -7.98
C SER A 84 -20.21 4.98 -7.22
N GLU A 85 -19.12 5.22 -7.92
CA GLU A 85 -17.82 5.50 -7.31
C GLU A 85 -17.59 7.01 -7.39
N GLU A 86 -17.38 7.66 -6.25
CA GLU A 86 -17.08 9.08 -6.15
C GLU A 86 -15.62 9.25 -5.72
N TYR A 87 -14.83 9.97 -6.50
CA TYR A 87 -13.42 10.18 -6.19
C TYR A 87 -13.28 11.11 -4.98
N LYS A 88 -12.59 10.63 -3.93
CA LYS A 88 -12.37 11.38 -2.68
C LYS A 88 -11.01 12.06 -2.61
N GLY A 89 -10.05 11.64 -3.42
CA GLY A 89 -8.71 12.21 -3.44
C GLY A 89 -7.61 11.15 -3.36
N ILE A 90 -6.38 11.60 -3.11
CA ILE A 90 -5.21 10.73 -2.91
C ILE A 90 -4.84 10.75 -1.43
N VAL A 91 -4.78 9.59 -0.81
CA VAL A 91 -4.29 9.42 0.56
C VAL A 91 -2.89 8.82 0.50
N ARG A 92 -1.95 9.51 1.17
CA ARG A 92 -0.56 9.08 1.25
C ARG A 92 -0.41 8.12 2.43
N ASN A 93 -0.29 6.84 2.15
CA ASN A 93 -0.06 5.82 3.17
C ASN A 93 1.44 5.58 3.34
N THR A 94 1.89 5.42 4.58
CA THR A 94 3.27 5.05 4.88
C THR A 94 3.25 3.72 5.62
N ASN A 95 3.76 2.66 4.99
CA ASN A 95 3.87 1.36 5.62
C ASN A 95 4.91 1.37 6.74
N ILE A 96 4.82 0.38 7.62
CA ILE A 96 5.73 0.17 8.75
C ILE A 96 7.20 0.06 8.28
N ASP A 97 7.41 -0.46 7.07
CA ASP A 97 8.72 -0.60 6.42
C ASP A 97 9.24 0.71 5.78
N GLY A 98 8.55 1.85 5.96
CA GLY A 98 8.95 3.16 5.45
C GLY A 98 8.64 3.40 3.96
N TYR A 99 7.94 2.47 3.32
CA TYR A 99 7.47 2.62 1.94
C TYR A 99 6.25 3.54 1.90
N VAL A 100 6.35 4.57 1.07
CA VAL A 100 5.30 5.57 0.88
C VAL A 100 4.50 5.19 -0.36
N SER A 101 3.18 5.07 -0.23
CA SER A 101 2.28 4.79 -1.34
C SER A 101 1.16 5.81 -1.44
N ASP A 102 0.98 6.39 -2.63
CA ASP A 102 -0.14 7.25 -2.95
C ASP A 102 -1.32 6.36 -3.40
N VAL A 103 -2.40 6.40 -2.63
CA VAL A 103 -3.59 5.58 -2.86
C VAL A 103 -4.72 6.50 -3.35
N GLU A 104 -5.22 6.26 -4.56
CA GLU A 104 -6.42 6.94 -5.05
C GLU A 104 -7.63 6.36 -4.31
N THR A 105 -8.31 7.19 -3.52
CA THR A 105 -9.47 6.80 -2.71
C THR A 105 -10.76 7.13 -3.44
N TYR A 106 -11.65 6.15 -3.53
CA TYR A 106 -13.00 6.28 -4.06
C TYR A 106 -14.02 5.89 -3.00
N GLU A 107 -15.01 6.73 -2.75
CA GLU A 107 -16.19 6.40 -1.95
C GLU A 107 -17.21 5.67 -2.82
N VAL A 108 -17.59 4.45 -2.41
CA VAL A 108 -18.57 3.64 -3.13
C VAL A 108 -19.96 3.85 -2.54
N LYS A 109 -20.85 4.51 -3.29
CA LYS A 109 -22.27 4.70 -2.93
C LYS A 109 -23.15 3.61 -3.57
N ILE A 110 -23.97 2.95 -2.76
CA ILE A 110 -24.93 1.94 -3.23
C ILE A 110 -26.32 2.56 -3.36
N PHE A 111 -26.97 2.29 -4.49
CA PHE A 111 -28.35 2.65 -4.75
C PHE A 111 -29.14 1.45 -5.25
N TYR A 112 -30.46 1.47 -5.05
CA TYR A 112 -31.39 0.49 -5.59
C TYR A 112 -32.39 1.17 -6.50
N TYR A 113 -32.49 0.69 -7.73
CA TYR A 113 -33.39 1.24 -8.74
C TYR A 113 -34.54 0.27 -9.03
N CYS A 114 -35.76 0.79 -8.99
CA CYS A 114 -36.96 0.09 -9.40
C CYS A 114 -37.32 0.46 -10.84
N SER A 115 -37.28 -0.51 -11.76
CA SER A 115 -37.62 -0.29 -13.16
C SER A 115 -39.10 0.03 -13.39
N LYS A 116 -40.01 -0.54 -12.58
CA LYS A 116 -41.46 -0.26 -12.72
C LYS A 116 -41.86 1.11 -12.21
N CYS A 117 -41.33 1.52 -11.07
CA CYS A 117 -41.63 2.83 -10.49
C CYS A 117 -40.74 3.93 -11.06
N ASN A 118 -39.70 3.57 -11.82
CA ASN A 118 -38.65 4.46 -12.29
C ASN A 118 -38.05 5.32 -11.15
N LYS A 119 -37.90 4.73 -9.96
CA LYS A 119 -37.39 5.41 -8.76
C LYS A 119 -36.06 4.79 -8.33
N LYS A 120 -35.16 5.65 -7.89
CA LYS A 120 -33.87 5.31 -7.33
C LYS A 120 -33.91 5.62 -5.84
N TYR A 121 -33.45 4.68 -5.03
CA TYR A 121 -33.41 4.77 -3.58
C TYR A 121 -31.96 4.65 -3.11
N SER A 122 -31.57 5.46 -2.14
CA SER A 122 -30.28 5.28 -1.45
C SER A 122 -30.36 4.13 -0.45
N LEU A 123 -29.20 3.63 -0.01
CA LEU A 123 -29.15 2.62 1.03
C LEU A 123 -29.68 3.16 2.37
N GLU A 124 -29.35 4.42 2.67
CA GLU A 124 -29.79 5.15 3.86
C GLU A 124 -31.32 5.28 3.93
N GLU A 125 -31.96 5.72 2.84
CA GLU A 125 -33.43 5.83 2.74
C GLU A 125 -34.11 4.49 3.03
N LEU A 126 -33.57 3.41 2.46
CA LEU A 126 -34.13 2.08 2.62
C LEU A 126 -33.85 1.49 4.01
N ALA A 127 -32.79 1.92 4.69
CA ALA A 127 -32.45 1.49 6.03
C ALA A 127 -33.30 2.20 7.10
N MET A 128 -33.54 3.51 6.95
CA MET A 128 -34.39 4.29 7.85
C MET A 128 -35.84 3.80 7.89
N GLU A 129 -36.36 3.26 6.79
CA GLU A 129 -37.72 2.70 6.75
C GLU A 129 -37.87 1.36 7.50
N ILE A 130 -36.76 0.79 8.00
CA ILE A 130 -36.74 -0.53 8.66
C ILE A 130 -36.54 -0.45 10.18
N GLU A 131 -35.95 0.65 10.66
CA GLU A 131 -35.81 0.94 12.10
C GLU A 131 -37.13 1.44 12.70
#